data_AF-A0A377ZV79-F1
#
_entry.id   AF-A0A377ZV79-F1
#
_cell.length_a   1.000
_cell.length_b   1.000
_cell.length_c   1.000
_cell.angle_alpha   90.00
_cell.angle_beta   90.00
_cell.angle_gamma   90.00
#
_symmetry.space_group_name_H-M   'P 1'
#
loop_
_entity.id
_entity.type
_entity.pdbx_description
1 polymer ?
#
loop_
_entity_poly.entity_id
_entity_poly.type
_entity_poly.pdbx_seq_one_letter_code
_entity_poly.pdbx_strand_id
1 'polypeptide(L)'
;MGLKLPQSSGIGFDRSDLAVIAAMNHVGVAMGRKRLVQKRLESGELIAPFGDMTLKCHQHYYVTTLPGRQWPKIDAFIEWLHSLT
;
A
#
# COMPACT_ATOMS: atom_id res chain seq x y z
N MET A 1 -11.42 -28.11 11.28
CA MET A 1 -11.60 -27.55 12.64
C MET A 1 -11.29 -26.06 12.55
N GLY A 2 -12.28 -25.18 12.61
CA GLY A 2 -12.07 -23.73 12.48
C GLY A 2 -11.74 -23.10 13.83
N LEU A 3 -10.67 -22.31 13.89
CA LEU A 3 -10.35 -21.49 15.07
C LEU A 3 -11.40 -20.38 15.17
N LYS A 4 -12.08 -20.26 16.32
CA LYS A 4 -12.91 -19.10 16.65
C LYS A 4 -11.98 -17.93 16.97
N LEU A 5 -11.93 -16.94 16.08
CA LEU A 5 -11.20 -15.71 16.32
C LEU A 5 -11.93 -14.86 17.39
N PRO A 6 -11.21 -14.19 18.28
CA PRO A 6 -11.80 -13.27 19.25
C PRO A 6 -12.56 -12.15 18.54
N GLN A 7 -13.64 -11.67 19.18
CA GLN A 7 -14.57 -10.67 18.64
C GLN A 7 -14.00 -9.23 18.65
N SER A 8 -12.68 -9.07 18.69
CA SER A 8 -12.05 -7.77 18.52
C SER A 8 -11.91 -7.49 17.03
N SER A 9 -12.77 -6.64 16.50
CA SER A 9 -12.56 -5.98 15.22
C SER A 9 -11.21 -5.26 15.32
N GLY A 10 -10.20 -5.67 14.58
CA GLY A 10 -8.89 -5.02 14.61
C GLY A 10 -9.00 -3.51 14.34
N ILE A 11 -7.89 -2.80 14.53
CA ILE A 11 -7.84 -1.35 14.28
C ILE A 11 -7.94 -1.10 12.78
N GLY A 12 -8.89 -0.24 12.38
CA GLY A 12 -9.11 0.18 10.99
C GLY A 12 -8.61 1.60 10.74
N PHE A 13 -8.02 1.83 9.56
CA PHE A 13 -7.58 3.14 9.11
C PHE A 13 -8.09 3.40 7.69
N ASP A 14 -8.43 4.66 7.39
CA ASP A 14 -8.87 5.13 6.08
C ASP A 14 -7.69 5.31 5.10
N ARG A 15 -6.48 5.53 5.63
CA ARG A 15 -5.24 5.67 4.87
C ARG A 15 -4.21 4.62 5.24
N SER A 16 -3.51 4.10 4.23
CA SER A 16 -2.50 3.06 4.40
C SER A 16 -1.29 3.50 5.22
N ASP A 17 -0.92 4.78 5.17
CA ASP A 17 0.23 5.30 5.92
C ASP A 17 0.00 5.28 7.44
N LEU A 18 -1.25 5.48 7.89
CA LEU A 18 -1.60 5.38 9.31
C LEU A 18 -1.43 3.94 9.83
N ALA A 19 -1.82 2.94 9.03
CA ALA A 19 -1.59 1.53 9.37
C ALA A 19 -0.09 1.20 9.46
N VAL A 20 0.74 1.80 8.59
CA VAL A 20 2.21 1.65 8.65
C VAL A 20 2.77 2.29 9.91
N ILE A 21 2.33 3.51 10.27
CA ILE A 21 2.76 4.19 11.50
C ILE A 21 2.37 3.37 12.73
N ALA A 22 1.15 2.82 12.79
CA ALA A 22 0.71 1.97 13.90
C ALA A 22 1.59 0.72 14.05
N ALA A 23 1.91 0.05 12.94
CA ALA A 23 2.79 -1.13 12.96
C ALA A 23 4.21 -0.78 13.44
N MET A 24 4.77 0.34 12.98
CA MET A 24 6.08 0.83 13.44
C MET A 24 6.10 1.15 14.94
N ASN A 25 5.01 1.66 15.49
CA ASN A 25 4.87 1.98 16.92
C ASN A 25 4.39 0.78 17.76
N HIS A 26 4.61 -0.45 17.27
CA HIS A 26 4.31 -1.69 17.98
C HIS A 26 2.84 -1.90 18.36
N VAL A 27 1.91 -1.21 17.69
CA VAL A 27 0.47 -1.34 17.95
C VAL A 27 -0.06 -2.70 17.47
N GLY A 28 0.58 -3.30 16.46
CA GLY A 28 0.22 -4.62 15.95
C GLY A 28 0.81 -4.93 14.58
N VAL A 29 0.15 -5.81 13.83
CA VAL A 29 0.53 -6.23 12.47
C VAL A 29 -0.39 -5.56 11.46
N ALA A 30 0.17 -4.96 10.41
CA ALA A 30 -0.58 -4.38 9.30
C ALA A 30 -0.44 -5.22 8.02
N MET A 31 -1.50 -5.28 7.22
CA MET A 31 -1.49 -5.86 5.87
C MET A 31 -1.61 -4.73 4.84
N GLY A 32 -0.74 -4.73 3.82
CA GLY A 32 -0.72 -3.67 2.81
C GLY A 32 0.17 -3.97 1.62
N ARG A 33 0.37 -2.97 0.74
CA ARG A 33 1.19 -3.10 -0.46
C ARG A 33 2.68 -3.08 -0.10
N LYS A 34 3.38 -4.21 -0.26
CA LYS A 34 4.82 -4.40 0.05
C LYS A 34 5.71 -3.26 -0.50
N ARG A 35 5.47 -2.84 -1.76
CA ARG A 35 6.22 -1.75 -2.42
C ARG A 35 6.19 -0.43 -1.64
N LEU A 36 5.12 -0.12 -0.90
CA LEU A 36 5.00 1.13 -0.13
C LEU A 36 5.84 1.13 1.17
N VAL A 37 6.23 -0.04 1.66
CA VAL A 37 6.99 -0.21 2.92
C VAL A 37 8.39 -0.77 2.70
N GLN A 38 8.80 -0.96 1.44
CA GLN A 38 10.05 -1.61 1.06
C GLN A 38 11.29 -1.00 1.78
N LYS A 39 11.40 0.33 1.83
CA LYS A 39 12.49 1.02 2.54
C LYS A 39 12.53 0.71 4.05
N ARG A 40 11.36 0.52 4.66
CA ARG A 40 11.23 0.20 6.10
C ARG A 40 11.55 -1.26 6.39
N LEU A 41 11.25 -2.15 5.43
CA LEU A 41 11.69 -3.54 5.48
C LEU A 41 13.21 -3.65 5.33
N GLU A 42 13.80 -2.90 4.39
CA GLU A 42 15.24 -2.87 4.14
C GLU A 42 16.05 -2.31 5.33
N SER A 43 15.52 -1.29 6.01
CA SER A 43 16.16 -0.70 7.19
C SER A 43 15.92 -1.50 8.48
N GLY A 44 15.03 -2.49 8.47
CA GLY A 44 14.65 -3.26 9.66
C GLY A 44 13.70 -2.54 10.63
N GLU A 45 13.17 -1.36 10.27
CA GLU A 45 12.11 -0.69 11.02
C GLU A 45 10.80 -1.51 11.02
N LEU A 46 10.59 -2.31 9.99
CA LEU A 46 9.51 -3.29 9.87
C LEU A 46 10.07 -4.65 9.49
N ILE A 47 9.36 -5.70 9.89
CA ILE A 47 9.59 -7.07 9.43
C ILE A 47 8.36 -7.60 8.70
N ALA A 48 8.56 -8.54 7.78
CA ALA A 48 7.47 -9.28 7.13
C ALA A 48 7.33 -10.66 7.79
N PRO A 49 6.42 -10.85 8.77
CA PRO A 49 6.38 -12.07 9.59
C PRO A 49 6.03 -13.34 8.79
N PHE A 50 5.45 -13.19 7.59
CA PHE A 50 5.07 -14.29 6.71
C PHE A 50 5.90 -14.33 5.41
N GLY A 51 7.08 -13.72 5.40
CA GLY A 51 8.01 -13.75 4.25
C GLY A 51 7.35 -13.27 2.95
N ASP A 52 7.32 -14.15 1.95
CA ASP A 52 6.76 -13.88 0.61
C ASP A 52 5.29 -14.27 0.45
N MET A 53 4.59 -14.54 1.56
CA MET A 53 3.14 -14.73 1.53
C MET A 53 2.46 -13.43 1.08
N THR A 54 2.06 -13.41 -0.18
CA THR A 54 1.39 -12.27 -0.81
C THR A 54 0.03 -12.70 -1.36
N LEU A 55 -0.93 -11.78 -1.28
CA LEU A 55 -2.25 -11.95 -1.88
C LEU A 55 -2.34 -11.08 -3.13
N LYS A 56 -2.96 -11.62 -4.18
CA LYS A 56 -3.25 -10.85 -5.39
C LYS A 56 -4.22 -9.72 -5.04
N CYS A 57 -3.74 -8.48 -5.15
CA CYS A 57 -4.55 -7.28 -5.02
C CYS A 57 -5.12 -6.93 -6.40
N HIS A 58 -6.44 -6.89 -6.52
CA HIS A 58 -7.13 -6.55 -7.78
C HIS A 58 -7.19 -5.04 -8.02
N GLN A 59 -6.87 -4.23 -7.02
CA GLN A 59 -6.89 -2.78 -7.09
C GLN A 59 -5.56 -2.22 -7.60
N HIS A 60 -5.64 -1.38 -8.63
CA HIS A 60 -4.48 -0.76 -9.27
C HIS A 60 -4.29 0.71 -8.83
N TYR A 61 -3.17 1.29 -9.23
CA TYR A 61 -2.98 2.74 -9.24
C TYR A 61 -3.42 3.29 -10.59
N TYR A 62 -4.09 4.44 -10.60
CA TYR A 62 -4.63 5.05 -11.80
C TYR A 62 -4.04 6.45 -11.97
N VAL A 63 -3.75 6.79 -13.23
CA VAL A 63 -3.49 8.17 -13.64
C VAL A 63 -4.81 8.73 -14.15
N THR A 64 -5.29 9.82 -13.55
CA THR A 64 -6.59 10.42 -13.88
C THR A 64 -6.46 11.92 -14.14
N THR A 65 -7.25 12.42 -15.09
CA THR A 65 -7.32 13.84 -15.43
C THR A 65 -8.79 14.28 -15.46
N LEU A 66 -9.05 15.57 -15.31
CA LEU A 66 -10.42 16.07 -15.46
C LEU A 66 -10.89 15.91 -16.92
N PRO A 67 -12.17 15.57 -17.14
CA PRO A 67 -12.73 15.51 -18.49
C PRO A 67 -12.45 16.80 -19.28
N GLY A 68 -12.00 16.65 -20.52
CA GLY A 68 -11.72 17.78 -21.42
C GLY A 68 -10.39 18.51 -21.18
N ARG A 69 -9.56 18.11 -20.20
CA ARG A 69 -8.21 18.67 -20.03
C ARG A 69 -7.16 17.87 -20.79
N GLN A 70 -6.98 18.19 -22.06
CA GLN A 70 -5.87 17.73 -22.91
C GLN A 70 -4.85 18.86 -23.07
N TRP A 71 -3.97 18.99 -22.08
CA TRP A 71 -2.89 19.97 -22.14
C TRP A 71 -1.58 19.26 -22.46
N PRO A 72 -0.74 19.80 -23.37
CA PRO A 72 0.53 19.15 -23.73
C PRO A 72 1.44 18.82 -22.53
N LYS A 73 1.38 19.63 -21.46
CA LYS A 73 2.11 19.37 -20.21
C LYS A 73 1.59 18.16 -19.42
N ILE A 74 0.30 17.85 -19.52
CA ILE A 74 -0.31 16.66 -18.92
C ILE A 74 0.15 15.44 -19.71
N ASP A 75 0.08 15.50 -21.04
CA ASP A 75 0.50 14.41 -21.92
C ASP A 75 1.99 14.08 -21.72
N ALA A 76 2.85 15.11 -21.70
CA ALA A 76 4.27 14.96 -21.42
C ALA A 76 4.54 14.29 -20.05
N PHE A 77 3.76 14.62 -19.02
CA PHE A 77 3.90 13.99 -17.70
C PHE A 77 3.43 12.53 -17.69
N ILE A 78 2.34 12.22 -18.40
CA ILE A 78 1.82 10.85 -18.54
C ILE A 78 2.82 9.99 -19.33
N GLU A 79 3.37 10.49 -20.43
CA GLU A 79 4.42 9.83 -21.20
C GLU A 79 5.67 9.57 -20.36
N TRP A 80 6.12 10.57 -19.60
CA TRP A 80 7.23 10.40 -18.67
C TRP A 80 6.93 9.31 -17.62
N LEU A 81 5.74 9.28 -17.01
CA LEU A 81 5.35 8.24 -16.06
C LEU A 81 5.39 6.84 -16.68
N HIS A 82 4.90 6.70 -17.91
CA HIS A 82 4.93 5.43 -18.63
C HIS A 82 6.35 4.99 -19.03
N SER A 83 7.28 5.93 -19.24
CA SER A 83 8.70 5.61 -19.50
C SER A 83 9.43 5.02 -18.28
N LEU A 84 8.90 5.20 -17.08
CA LEU A 84 9.47 4.72 -15.81
C LEU A 84 8.93 3.35 -15.36
N THR A 85 7.93 2.82 -16.05
CA THR A 85 7.27 1.55 -15.72
C THR A 85 7.81 0.44 -16.59
#